data_AF-W2SLV1-F1
#
_entry.id   AF-W2SLV1-F1
#
_cell.length_a   1.000
_cell.length_b   1.000
_cell.length_c   1.000
_cell.angle_alpha   90.00
_cell.angle_beta   90.00
_cell.angle_gamma   90.00
#
_symmetry.space_group_name_H-M   'P 1'
#
loop_
_entity.id
_entity.type
_entity.pdbx_description
1 polymer ?
#
loop_
_entity_poly.entity_id
_entity_poly.type
_entity_poly.pdbx_seq_one_letter_code
_entity_poly.pdbx_strand_id
1 'polypeptide(L)'
;MTEEECQKQRKIHQDTFCVFERAGKDVCHGDSGGGVTASLNGRSYIMGIVSHGSSCSDLLYGAPPSGQVMTDVMYYSADIDTILEIRVEDRRSRWESVGTD
;
A
#
# COMPACT_ATOMS: atom_id res chain seq x y z
N MET A 1 -5.79 -14.46 -5.56
CA MET A 1 -5.79 -14.30 -4.11
C MET A 1 -7.05 -13.55 -3.71
N THR A 2 -7.80 -14.03 -2.72
CA THR A 2 -8.97 -13.33 -2.16
C THR A 2 -8.54 -12.24 -1.17
N GLU A 3 -9.42 -11.30 -0.86
CA GLU A 3 -9.21 -10.27 0.18
C GLU A 3 -8.76 -10.92 1.52
N GLU A 4 -9.35 -12.06 1.88
CA GLU A 4 -9.08 -12.78 3.11
C GLU A 4 -7.67 -13.40 3.15
N GLU A 5 -7.17 -13.84 1.99
CA GLU A 5 -5.80 -14.35 1.83
C GLU A 5 -4.77 -13.22 1.92
N CYS A 6 -5.06 -12.04 1.35
CA CYS A 6 -4.25 -10.84 1.57
C CYS A 6 -4.22 -10.45 3.05
N GLN A 7 -5.37 -10.44 3.72
CA GLN A 7 -5.44 -10.02 5.13
C GLN A 7 -4.65 -10.95 6.08
N LYS A 8 -4.40 -12.21 5.70
CA LYS A 8 -3.45 -13.06 6.45
C LYS A 8 -2.03 -12.51 6.41
N GLN A 9 -1.64 -11.81 5.35
CA GLN A 9 -0.35 -11.09 5.30
C GLN A 9 -0.33 -9.87 6.23
N ARG A 10 -1.45 -9.18 6.49
CA ARG A 10 -1.52 -8.14 7.53
C ARG A 10 -1.26 -8.67 8.95
N LYS A 11 -1.43 -9.98 9.18
CA LYS A 11 -0.98 -10.62 10.43
C LYS A 11 0.54 -10.75 10.52
N ILE A 12 1.27 -10.60 9.40
CA ILE A 12 2.72 -10.65 9.37
C ILE A 12 3.28 -9.35 9.95
N HIS A 13 2.82 -8.17 9.49
CA HIS A 13 3.18 -6.89 10.11
C HIS A 13 2.07 -5.81 9.99
N GLN A 14 1.85 -5.03 11.06
CA GLN A 14 0.77 -4.02 11.18
C GLN A 14 0.97 -2.79 10.28
N ASP A 15 2.18 -2.59 9.79
CA ASP A 15 2.64 -1.49 8.94
C ASP A 15 2.57 -1.84 7.45
N THR A 16 1.80 -2.87 7.09
CA THR A 16 1.62 -3.32 5.71
C THR A 16 0.15 -3.50 5.36
N PHE A 17 -0.14 -3.36 4.08
CA PHE A 17 -1.39 -3.80 3.47
C PHE A 17 -1.07 -4.47 2.14
N CYS A 18 -2.03 -5.17 1.54
CA CYS A 18 -1.84 -5.71 0.20
C CYS A 18 -2.93 -5.27 -0.76
N VAL A 19 -2.59 -5.38 -2.03
CA VAL A 19 -3.45 -5.09 -3.17
C VAL A 19 -3.55 -6.32 -4.06
N PHE A 20 -4.50 -6.30 -4.98
CA PHE A 20 -4.70 -7.39 -5.93
C PHE A 20 -3.60 -7.44 -6.98
N GLU A 21 -3.09 -8.64 -7.19
CA GLU A 21 -2.16 -8.98 -8.27
C GLU A 21 -2.93 -9.40 -9.53
N ARG A 22 -2.47 -8.95 -10.69
CA ARG A 22 -3.07 -9.26 -11.98
C ARG A 22 -2.01 -9.46 -13.05
N ALA A 23 -2.04 -10.63 -13.70
CA ALA A 23 -1.20 -10.94 -14.84
C ALA A 23 -1.26 -9.82 -15.91
N GLY A 24 -0.08 -9.33 -16.30
CA GLY A 24 0.09 -8.25 -17.29
C GLY A 24 -0.24 -6.83 -16.79
N LYS A 25 -0.64 -6.66 -15.53
CA LYS A 25 -0.93 -5.37 -14.89
C LYS A 25 -0.56 -5.43 -13.41
N ASP A 26 0.71 -5.72 -13.15
CA ASP A 26 1.23 -5.85 -11.80
C ASP A 26 2.50 -5.04 -11.58
N VAL A 27 2.90 -4.94 -10.32
CA VAL A 27 4.17 -4.36 -9.90
C VAL A 27 5.27 -5.42 -10.03
N CYS A 28 6.41 -5.05 -10.61
CA CYS A 28 7.46 -5.99 -10.98
C CYS A 28 8.80 -5.70 -10.32
N HIS A 29 9.80 -6.54 -10.62
CA HIS A 29 11.17 -6.28 -10.24
C HIS A 29 11.63 -4.91 -10.76
N GLY A 30 12.19 -4.10 -9.85
CA GLY A 30 12.63 -2.74 -10.12
C GLY A 30 11.68 -1.66 -9.61
N ASP A 31 10.42 -2.00 -9.30
CA ASP A 31 9.43 -1.03 -8.81
C ASP A 31 9.46 -0.83 -7.29
N SER A 32 10.29 -1.60 -6.58
CA SER A 32 10.45 -1.48 -5.12
C SER A 32 10.81 -0.05 -4.71
N GLY A 33 10.14 0.48 -3.70
CA GLY A 33 10.23 1.90 -3.30
C GLY A 33 9.31 2.84 -4.08
N GLY A 34 8.64 2.37 -5.14
CA GLY A 34 7.62 3.12 -5.86
C GLY A 34 6.39 3.44 -5.01
N GLY A 35 5.74 4.57 -5.26
CA GLY A 35 4.55 4.99 -4.54
C GLY A 35 3.25 4.54 -5.20
N VAL A 36 2.38 3.89 -4.42
CA VAL A 36 1.00 3.59 -4.83
C VAL A 36 0.13 4.75 -4.40
N THR A 37 -0.66 5.29 -5.34
CA THR A 37 -1.47 6.49 -5.08
C THR A 37 -2.96 6.23 -5.21
N ALA A 38 -3.75 6.98 -4.44
CA ALA A 38 -5.19 7.08 -4.58
C ALA A 38 -5.59 8.53 -4.81
N SER A 39 -6.57 8.76 -5.68
CA SER A 39 -7.18 10.07 -5.88
C SER A 39 -8.40 10.21 -4.98
N LEU A 40 -8.40 11.25 -4.15
CA LEU A 40 -9.50 11.61 -3.27
C LEU A 40 -9.79 13.09 -3.43
N ASN A 41 -11.03 13.45 -3.76
CA ASN A 41 -11.47 14.84 -3.92
C ASN A 41 -10.56 15.65 -4.86
N GLY A 42 -10.12 15.04 -5.96
CA GLY A 42 -9.25 15.67 -6.96
C GLY A 42 -7.78 15.82 -6.56
N ARG A 43 -7.35 15.27 -5.42
CA ARG A 43 -5.96 15.26 -4.96
C ARG A 43 -5.43 13.82 -4.89
N SER A 44 -4.21 13.61 -5.37
CA SER A 44 -3.51 12.34 -5.22
C SER A 44 -2.79 12.26 -3.88
N TYR A 45 -2.92 11.11 -3.21
CA TYR A 45 -2.25 10.78 -1.96
C TYR A 45 -1.44 9.50 -2.16
N ILE A 46 -0.25 9.43 -1.55
CA ILE A 46 0.51 8.19 -1.48
C ILE A 46 -0.10 7.35 -0.36
N MET A 47 -0.61 6.18 -0.71
CA MET A 47 -1.22 5.24 0.23
C MET A 47 -0.20 4.24 0.75
N GLY A 48 0.71 3.80 -0.12
CA GLY A 48 1.73 2.83 0.24
C GLY A 48 2.97 2.89 -0.62
N ILE A 49 4.00 2.19 -0.15
CA ILE A 49 5.27 2.00 -0.85
C ILE A 49 5.37 0.54 -1.29
N VAL A 50 5.73 0.32 -2.56
CA VAL A 50 5.93 -1.01 -3.12
C VAL A 50 7.02 -1.74 -2.33
N SER A 51 6.67 -2.92 -1.81
CA SER A 51 7.60 -3.81 -1.10
C SER A 51 7.91 -5.05 -1.93
N HIS A 52 7.01 -6.02 -1.97
CA HIS A 52 7.22 -7.30 -2.65
C HIS A 52 5.89 -7.97 -3.04
N GLY A 53 5.95 -8.87 -4.01
CA GLY A 53 4.82 -9.65 -4.49
C GLY A 53 5.29 -10.86 -5.28
N SER A 54 4.38 -11.45 -6.03
CA SER A 54 4.66 -12.51 -6.99
C SER A 54 5.54 -12.04 -8.13
N SER A 55 6.29 -12.97 -8.72
CA SER A 55 7.02 -12.72 -9.96
C SER A 55 6.04 -12.38 -11.08
N CYS A 56 6.23 -11.24 -11.73
CA CYS A 56 5.44 -10.86 -12.91
C CYS A 56 5.53 -11.90 -14.04
N SER A 57 6.69 -12.55 -14.20
CA SER A 57 6.86 -13.62 -15.17
C SER A 57 5.97 -14.81 -14.81
N ASP A 58 5.95 -15.20 -13.53
CA ASP A 58 5.20 -16.37 -13.09
C ASP A 58 3.69 -16.12 -13.20
N LEU A 59 3.23 -14.92 -12.85
CA LEU A 59 1.85 -14.49 -13.06
C LEU A 59 1.44 -14.53 -14.54
N LEU A 60 2.32 -14.09 -15.44
CA LEU A 60 2.09 -14.18 -16.89
C LEU A 60 1.97 -15.64 -17.37
N TYR A 61 2.69 -16.57 -16.75
CA TYR A 61 2.60 -18.01 -17.04
C TYR A 61 1.50 -18.74 -16.25
N GLY A 62 0.63 -17.99 -15.54
CA GLY A 62 -0.55 -18.54 -14.88
C GLY A 62 -0.31 -19.11 -13.47
N ALA A 63 0.84 -18.78 -12.85
CA ALA A 63 1.05 -19.10 -11.44
C ALA A 63 0.04 -18.35 -10.56
N PRO A 64 -0.39 -18.96 -9.43
CA PRO A 64 -1.31 -18.30 -8.51
C PRO A 64 -0.61 -17.11 -7.83
N PRO A 65 -1.28 -15.94 -7.70
CA PRO A 65 -0.74 -14.79 -7.00
C PRO A 65 -0.63 -15.04 -5.49
N SER A 66 0.50 -14.63 -4.92
CA SER A 66 0.80 -14.65 -3.48
C SER A 66 0.32 -13.40 -2.74
N GLY A 67 0.01 -12.34 -3.48
CA GLY A 67 -0.35 -11.01 -2.99
C GLY A 67 0.77 -10.00 -3.08
N GLN A 68 0.42 -8.81 -3.57
CA GLN A 68 1.32 -7.68 -3.66
C GLN A 68 1.23 -6.86 -2.38
N VAL A 69 2.32 -6.85 -1.63
CA VAL A 69 2.46 -6.16 -0.35
C VAL A 69 2.99 -4.75 -0.56
N MET A 70 2.37 -3.83 0.18
CA MET A 70 2.73 -2.42 0.29
C MET A 70 3.04 -2.10 1.74
N THR A 71 4.06 -1.27 1.97
CA THR A 71 4.25 -0.58 3.25
C THR A 71 3.16 0.48 3.40
N ASP A 72 2.47 0.50 4.53
CA ASP A 72 1.42 1.47 4.87
C ASP A 72 2.04 2.81 5.28
N VAL A 73 1.96 3.81 4.39
CA VAL A 73 2.51 5.15 4.66
C VAL A 73 1.80 5.83 5.85
N MET A 74 0.54 5.49 6.11
CA MET A 74 -0.21 6.08 7.21
C MET A 74 0.34 5.66 8.57
N TYR A 75 0.86 4.43 8.68
CA TYR A 75 1.50 3.92 9.89
C TYR A 75 2.70 4.77 10.30
N TYR A 76 3.46 5.28 9.33
CA TYR A 76 4.70 6.05 9.53
C TYR A 76 4.52 7.58 9.48
N SER A 77 3.27 8.08 9.49
CA SER A 77 2.99 9.50 9.31
C SER A 77 3.67 10.41 10.34
N ALA A 78 3.76 9.98 11.61
CA ALA A 78 4.45 10.73 12.66
C ALA A 78 5.97 10.81 12.46
N ASP A 79 6.59 9.72 11.99
CA ASP A 79 8.02 9.68 11.69
C ASP A 79 8.35 10.59 10.50
N ILE A 80 7.51 10.53 9.46
CA ILE A 80 7.63 11.39 8.27
C ILE A 80 7.53 12.86 8.67
N ASP A 81 6.53 13.24 9.49
CA ASP A 81 6.40 14.62 9.97
C ASP A 81 7.62 15.07 10.78
N THR A 82 8.14 14.19 11.63
CA THR A 82 9.34 14.45 12.44
C THR A 82 10.56 14.70 11.55
N ILE A 83 10.80 13.87 10.53
CA ILE A 83 11.92 14.01 9.60
C ILE A 83 11.81 15.31 8.78
N LEU A 84 10.59 15.72 8.45
CA LEU A 84 10.33 16.94 7.68
C LEU A 84 10.30 18.20 8.56
N GLU A 85 10.55 18.09 9.86
CA GLU A 85 10.42 19.18 10.84
C GLU A 85 9.04 19.87 10.81
N ILE A 86 8.00 19.12 10.44
CA ILE A 86 6.63 19.60 10.42
C ILE A 86 6.04 19.44 11.83
N ARG A 87 5.29 20.45 12.29
CA ARG A 87 4.58 20.37 13.57
C ARG A 87 3.63 19.17 13.54
N VAL A 88 3.82 18.24 14.48
CA VAL A 88 2.91 17.11 14.69
C VAL A 88 1.59 17.66 15.22
N GLU A 89 0.65 17.91 14.31
CA GLU A 89 -0.75 18.15 14.63
C GLU A 89 -1.49 16.83 14.46
N ASP A 90 -2.38 16.49 15.40
CA ASP A 90 -3.21 15.30 15.27
C ASP A 90 -4.16 15.46 14.07
N ARG A 91 -3.86 14.74 12.99
CA ARG A 91 -4.64 14.76 11.74
C ARG A 91 -5.75 13.72 11.72
N ARG A 92 -5.91 12.91 12.77
CA ARG A 92 -6.89 11.80 12.82
C ARG A 92 -8.31 12.26 12.48
N SER A 93 -8.75 13.37 13.07
CA SER A 93 -10.08 13.94 12.83
C SER A 93 -10.36 14.27 11.36
N ARG A 94 -9.32 14.64 10.60
CA ARG A 94 -9.42 14.94 9.17
C ARG A 94 -9.52 13.68 8.31
N TRP A 95 -8.92 12.57 8.73
CA TRP A 95 -9.00 11.30 8.00
C TRP A 95 -10.30 10.55 8.30
N GLU A 96 -10.80 10.63 9.54
CA GLU A 96 -12.07 10.03 9.93
C GLU A 96 -13.27 10.65 9.18
N SER A 97 -13.21 11.94 8.86
CA SER A 97 -14.26 12.62 8.07
C SER A 97 -14.23 12.30 6.57
N VAL A 98 -13.18 11.64 6.08
CA VAL A 98 -13.03 11.25 4.66
C VAL A 98 -13.67 9.89 4.38
N GLY A 99 -13.74 8.99 5.37
CA GLY A 99 -14.23 7.63 5.20
C GLY A 99 -15.77 7.46 5.22
N THR A 100 -16.53 8.56 5.21
CA THR A 100 -17.99 8.55 5.36
C THR A 100 -18.79 8.78 4.07
N ASP A 101 -18.14 8.87 2.90
CA ASP A 101 -18.79 8.96 1.59
C ASP A 101 -18.56 7.69 0.73
#